data_AF-A0A0D0UF30-F1
#
_entry.id   AF-A0A0D0UF30-F1
#
_cell.length_a   1.000
_cell.length_b   1.000
_cell.length_c   1.000
_cell.angle_alpha   90.00
_cell.angle_beta   90.00
_cell.angle_gamma   90.00
#
_symmetry.space_group_name_H-M   'P 1'
#
loop_
_entity.id
_entity.type
_entity.pdbx_description
1 polymer ?
#
loop_
_entity_poly.entity_id
_entity_poly.type
_entity_poly.pdbx_seq_one_letter_code
_entity_poly.pdbx_strand_id
1 'polypeptide(L)'
;MEAQYRTINRGGASIFEMVREAGFEPTDYISFWNLRSYDRINTPWSRINAMEKKSGITFHEVQVALAKIYTGSEDVSGGVDDEVVNIEQPHDQTTGVDEIGKKDTVQRAVRLPKTMDEAKDIINRFQQAAQNDDKHVSDNVCQHALQDSTTLFDEQWDGTEEEELSCFVSELCYIHSKIMIVDDRRVICGSANINDRSMNGDHDSEIALVIEDSDMVESMMDGKKYMASTYATTLRRTLMREHIGLLPPQPAFDEKDQPTASMHPAPLPHMYDFGSAEDKAVEDVLSDEFTDLWIGTGRRNREAFEKVFKPVPNDDIKNWEDYKEYLKPHIGVSSGHVIDKTLTLQQVKEELSKIKGHLVDMPITFCIDLKWMTEGDWLSVNQYTLALYV
;
A
#
# COMPACT_ATOMS: atom_id res chain seq x y z
N MET A 1 -9.75 6.88 10.17
CA MET A 1 -9.68 5.62 10.96
C MET A 1 -10.69 5.57 12.12
N GLU A 2 -11.07 6.68 12.75
CA GLU A 2 -12.02 6.69 13.89
C GLU A 2 -13.34 5.94 13.60
N ALA A 3 -14.06 6.32 12.54
CA ALA A 3 -15.32 5.68 12.18
C ALA A 3 -15.18 4.19 11.85
N GLN A 4 -14.03 3.76 11.33
CA GLN A 4 -13.80 2.37 10.91
C GLN A 4 -13.74 1.42 12.12
N TYR A 5 -12.92 1.72 13.13
CA TYR A 5 -12.83 0.85 14.31
C TYR A 5 -14.13 0.87 15.13
N ARG A 6 -14.81 2.01 15.16
CA ARG A 6 -16.14 2.14 15.78
C ARG A 6 -17.17 1.23 15.12
N THR A 7 -17.32 1.28 13.80
CA THR A 7 -18.30 0.42 13.12
C THR A 7 -17.95 -1.07 13.23
N ILE A 8 -16.67 -1.42 13.38
CA ILE A 8 -16.21 -2.80 13.57
C ILE A 8 -16.57 -3.32 14.97
N ASN A 9 -16.03 -2.74 16.04
CA ASN A 9 -16.05 -3.40 17.37
C ASN A 9 -16.29 -2.55 18.60
N ARG A 10 -16.66 -1.26 18.48
CA ARG A 10 -16.83 -0.41 19.66
C ARG A 10 -17.87 0.69 19.44
N GLY A 11 -18.52 1.14 20.51
CA GLY A 11 -19.42 2.31 20.47
C GLY A 11 -20.90 2.00 20.63
N GLY A 12 -21.25 0.79 21.07
CA GLY A 12 -22.59 0.35 21.48
C GLY A 12 -23.51 -0.16 20.36
N ALA A 13 -23.09 -0.07 19.11
CA ALA A 13 -23.87 -0.47 17.93
C ALA A 13 -22.99 -0.94 16.77
N SER A 14 -21.75 -1.35 17.06
CA SER A 14 -20.84 -1.88 16.04
C SER A 14 -21.32 -3.23 15.51
N ILE A 15 -20.83 -3.66 14.35
CA ILE A 15 -21.22 -4.97 13.79
C ILE A 15 -20.90 -6.13 14.76
N PHE A 16 -19.76 -6.08 15.45
CA PHE A 16 -19.44 -7.09 16.47
C PHE A 16 -20.36 -7.01 17.69
N GLU A 17 -20.73 -5.82 18.16
CA GLU A 17 -21.66 -5.67 19.29
C GLU A 17 -23.05 -6.20 18.92
N MET A 18 -23.55 -5.89 17.72
CA MET A 18 -24.85 -6.37 17.22
C MET A 18 -24.90 -7.89 17.06
N VAL A 19 -23.82 -8.51 16.56
CA VAL A 19 -23.73 -9.97 16.42
C VAL A 19 -23.67 -10.65 17.80
N ARG A 20 -22.98 -10.06 18.78
CA ARG A 20 -22.98 -10.55 20.17
C ARG A 20 -24.33 -10.41 20.84
N GLU A 21 -25.05 -9.31 20.60
CA GLU A 21 -26.41 -9.12 21.10
C GLU A 21 -27.36 -10.21 20.57
N ALA A 22 -27.15 -10.66 19.34
CA ALA A 22 -27.88 -11.79 18.76
C ALA A 22 -27.46 -13.17 19.32
N GLY A 23 -26.44 -13.24 20.17
CA GLY A 23 -25.98 -14.46 20.85
C GLY A 23 -24.90 -15.25 20.10
N PHE A 24 -24.20 -14.64 19.14
CA PHE A 24 -23.14 -15.26 18.34
C PHE A 24 -21.78 -14.60 18.57
N GLU A 25 -20.68 -15.35 18.36
CA GLU A 25 -19.34 -14.77 18.38
C GLU A 25 -19.01 -14.18 16.98
N PRO A 26 -18.76 -12.86 16.85
CA PRO A 26 -18.59 -12.23 15.54
C PRO A 26 -17.41 -12.76 14.75
N THR A 27 -16.34 -13.17 15.44
CA THR A 27 -15.11 -13.66 14.81
C THR A 27 -15.28 -15.02 14.12
N ASP A 28 -16.37 -15.74 14.39
CA ASP A 28 -16.74 -16.96 13.67
C ASP A 28 -17.30 -16.66 12.26
N TYR A 29 -17.73 -15.41 11.99
CA TYR A 29 -18.44 -15.04 10.76
C TYR A 29 -17.79 -13.91 9.98
N ILE A 30 -17.04 -13.04 10.65
CA ILE A 30 -16.50 -11.81 10.07
C ILE A 30 -15.02 -11.69 10.44
N SER A 31 -14.18 -11.57 9.41
CA SER A 31 -12.76 -11.26 9.57
C SER A 31 -12.41 -10.00 8.77
N PHE A 32 -11.45 -9.23 9.27
CA PHE A 32 -10.96 -8.02 8.63
C PHE A 32 -9.48 -8.18 8.29
N TRP A 33 -9.09 -7.70 7.12
CA TRP A 33 -7.75 -7.82 6.59
C TRP A 33 -7.32 -6.50 5.97
N ASN A 34 -6.04 -6.18 6.06
CA ASN A 34 -5.42 -5.09 5.33
C ASN A 34 -4.49 -5.66 4.25
N LEU A 35 -4.05 -4.78 3.36
CA LEU A 35 -3.01 -5.09 2.38
C LEU A 35 -1.77 -4.22 2.65
N ARG A 36 -0.58 -4.82 2.56
CA ARG A 36 0.71 -4.14 2.73
C ARG A 36 1.75 -4.73 1.79
N SER A 37 2.64 -3.88 1.29
CA SER A 37 3.78 -4.30 0.47
C SER A 37 5.10 -3.83 1.09
N TYR A 38 6.19 -4.43 0.63
CA TYR A 38 7.54 -3.90 0.81
C TYR A 38 8.19 -3.71 -0.55
N ASP A 39 9.18 -2.83 -0.61
CA ASP A 39 10.03 -2.67 -1.78
C ASP A 39 11.44 -2.19 -1.35
N ARG A 40 12.31 -1.93 -2.33
CA ARG A 40 13.65 -1.40 -2.14
C ARG A 40 13.88 -0.24 -3.11
N ILE A 41 14.23 0.92 -2.58
CA ILE A 41 14.68 2.05 -3.40
C ILE A 41 15.94 1.62 -4.17
N ASN A 42 15.86 1.57 -5.50
CA ASN A 42 16.88 0.99 -6.39
C ASN A 42 18.19 1.78 -6.51
N THR A 43 18.29 2.94 -5.86
CA THR A 43 19.42 3.87 -6.05
C THR A 43 20.19 4.11 -4.76
N PRO A 44 21.47 3.68 -4.67
CA PRO A 44 22.32 3.99 -3.52
C PRO A 44 22.57 5.50 -3.38
N TRP A 45 22.59 6.00 -2.15
CA TRP A 45 22.85 7.43 -1.89
C TRP A 45 24.29 7.83 -2.26
N SER A 46 25.25 6.91 -2.19
CA SER A 46 26.63 7.13 -2.65
C SER A 46 26.70 7.47 -4.14
N ARG A 47 25.82 6.87 -4.98
CA ARG A 47 25.69 7.21 -6.40
C ARG A 47 25.17 8.63 -6.57
N ILE A 48 24.11 9.01 -5.87
CA ILE A 48 23.55 10.36 -5.91
C ILE A 48 24.62 11.39 -5.51
N ASN A 49 25.34 11.17 -4.40
CA ASN A 49 26.42 12.04 -3.95
C ASN A 49 27.55 12.20 -4.98
N ALA A 50 27.90 11.12 -5.68
CA ALA A 50 28.90 11.17 -6.75
C ALA A 50 28.40 12.00 -7.95
N MET A 51 27.12 11.88 -8.30
CA MET A 51 26.48 12.68 -9.36
C MET A 51 26.42 14.16 -8.97
N GLU A 52 26.06 14.49 -7.73
CA GLU A 52 26.07 15.87 -7.23
C GLU A 52 27.47 16.48 -7.33
N LYS A 53 28.49 15.76 -6.85
CA LYS A 53 29.88 16.23 -6.86
C LYS A 53 30.41 16.47 -8.28
N LYS A 54 30.02 15.63 -9.25
CA LYS A 54 30.50 15.72 -10.64
C LYS A 54 29.73 16.75 -11.47
N SER A 55 28.41 16.87 -11.27
CA SER A 55 27.57 17.84 -11.99
C SER A 55 27.64 19.25 -11.39
N GLY A 56 27.91 19.37 -10.09
CA GLY A 56 27.73 20.61 -9.33
C GLY A 56 26.26 20.96 -9.09
N ILE A 57 25.35 20.02 -9.32
CA ILE A 57 23.89 20.17 -9.18
C ILE A 57 23.44 19.21 -8.09
N THR A 58 22.71 19.71 -7.10
CA THR A 58 22.19 18.90 -6.00
C THR A 58 20.92 18.14 -6.38
N PHE A 59 20.65 17.02 -5.71
CA PHE A 59 19.48 16.19 -5.97
C PHE A 59 18.18 16.96 -5.79
N HIS A 60 18.11 17.88 -4.81
CA HIS A 60 16.95 18.75 -4.64
C HIS A 60 16.77 19.75 -5.80
N GLU A 61 17.84 20.26 -6.42
CA GLU A 61 17.73 21.09 -7.64
C GLU A 61 17.13 20.28 -8.79
N VAL A 62 17.48 19.00 -8.91
CA VAL A 62 16.90 18.09 -9.90
C VAL A 62 15.42 17.81 -9.58
N GLN A 63 15.07 17.56 -8.32
CA GLN A 63 13.67 17.36 -7.91
C GLN A 63 12.80 18.59 -8.21
N VAL A 64 13.30 19.80 -7.91
CA VAL A 64 12.57 21.05 -8.21
C VAL A 64 12.44 21.28 -9.71
N ALA A 65 13.51 21.01 -10.49
CA ALA A 65 13.45 21.06 -11.94
C ALA A 65 12.43 20.07 -12.52
N LEU A 66 12.42 18.84 -11.99
CA LEU A 66 11.48 17.80 -12.39
C LEU A 66 10.04 18.17 -12.03
N ALA A 67 9.80 18.75 -10.86
CA ALA A 67 8.50 19.25 -10.43
C ALA A 67 7.97 20.35 -11.36
N LYS A 68 8.81 21.30 -11.81
CA LYS A 68 8.42 22.29 -12.82
C LYS A 68 7.94 21.64 -14.12
N ILE A 69 8.65 20.60 -14.57
CA ILE A 69 8.27 19.88 -15.79
C ILE A 69 6.92 19.18 -15.65
N TYR A 70 6.69 18.46 -14.56
CA TYR A 70 5.44 17.73 -14.35
C TYR A 70 4.24 18.62 -14.05
N THR A 71 4.44 19.71 -13.31
CA THR A 71 3.36 20.67 -13.01
C THR A 71 3.05 21.58 -14.19
N GLY A 72 3.94 21.67 -15.18
CA GLY A 72 3.77 22.53 -16.35
C GLY A 72 3.70 24.02 -16.00
N SER A 73 4.38 24.46 -14.94
CA SER A 73 4.30 25.84 -14.46
C SER A 73 4.86 26.83 -15.49
N GLU A 74 4.21 28.00 -15.62
CA GLU A 74 4.59 29.05 -16.57
C GLU A 74 6.05 29.51 -16.36
N ASP A 75 6.64 30.07 -17.40
CA ASP A 75 7.97 30.67 -17.31
C ASP A 75 7.93 31.87 -16.36
N VAL A 76 8.88 31.93 -15.43
CA VAL A 76 8.93 33.00 -14.42
C VAL A 76 9.42 34.29 -15.08
N SER A 77 8.51 35.22 -15.39
CA SER A 77 8.83 36.51 -16.03
C SER A 77 8.90 37.66 -15.03
N GLY A 78 10.08 38.28 -14.86
CA GLY A 78 10.24 39.50 -14.06
C GLY A 78 11.46 39.49 -13.13
N GLY A 79 11.91 40.69 -12.72
CA GLY A 79 13.04 40.89 -11.79
C GLY A 79 12.69 40.74 -10.31
N VAL A 80 11.68 39.93 -10.00
CA VAL A 80 11.38 39.53 -8.62
C VAL A 80 12.40 38.46 -8.25
N ASP A 81 12.93 38.54 -7.03
CA ASP A 81 13.96 37.63 -6.50
C ASP A 81 13.68 36.17 -6.88
N ASP A 82 14.73 35.43 -7.28
CA ASP A 82 14.66 34.04 -7.75
C ASP A 82 13.68 33.23 -6.88
N GLU A 83 12.52 32.84 -7.44
CA GLU A 83 11.52 32.04 -6.72
C GLU A 83 12.21 30.79 -6.17
N VAL A 84 11.95 30.48 -4.89
CA VAL A 84 12.54 29.31 -4.22
C VAL A 84 11.46 28.35 -3.77
N VAL A 85 11.75 27.07 -3.92
CA VAL A 85 11.03 25.98 -3.30
C VAL A 85 11.73 25.64 -1.99
N ASN A 86 10.98 25.70 -0.89
CA ASN A 86 11.48 25.29 0.42
C ASN A 86 11.36 23.77 0.54
N ILE A 87 12.49 23.12 0.82
CA ILE A 87 12.57 21.70 1.12
C ILE A 87 12.48 21.55 2.64
N GLU A 88 11.45 20.86 3.10
CA GLU A 88 11.24 20.55 4.50
C GLU A 88 12.14 19.40 4.96
N GLN A 89 12.48 19.39 6.26
CA GLN A 89 13.19 18.28 6.87
C GLN A 89 12.34 17.01 6.81
N PRO A 90 12.94 15.83 6.55
CA PRO A 90 12.23 14.57 6.65
C PRO A 90 11.64 14.39 8.05
N HIS A 91 10.33 14.14 8.13
CA HIS A 91 9.66 13.83 9.38
C HIS A 91 9.71 12.32 9.65
N ASP A 92 9.94 11.93 10.90
CA ASP A 92 9.70 10.55 11.34
C ASP A 92 8.25 10.40 11.85
N GLN A 93 7.85 9.17 12.17
CA GLN A 93 6.49 8.90 12.66
C GLN A 93 6.20 9.52 14.06
N THR A 94 7.21 10.09 14.72
CA THR A 94 7.10 10.69 16.06
C THR A 94 6.85 12.20 16.03
N THR A 95 7.20 12.88 14.94
CA THR A 95 7.12 14.35 14.80
C THR A 95 5.99 14.84 13.87
N GLY A 96 5.36 13.92 13.12
CA GLY A 96 4.67 14.22 11.87
C GLY A 96 3.36 15.04 11.90
N VAL A 97 2.71 15.29 13.04
CA VAL A 97 1.44 16.07 13.06
C VAL A 97 1.60 17.44 13.72
N ASP A 98 2.43 17.54 14.77
CA ASP A 98 2.58 18.76 15.54
C ASP A 98 3.59 19.76 14.92
N GLU A 99 4.33 19.35 13.89
CA GLU A 99 5.40 20.15 13.27
C GLU A 99 5.10 20.67 11.86
N ILE A 100 4.02 20.18 11.22
CA ILE A 100 3.62 20.63 9.88
C ILE A 100 3.39 22.15 9.89
N GLY A 101 4.10 22.88 9.02
CA GLY A 101 3.95 24.32 8.82
C GLY A 101 4.66 25.25 9.82
N LYS A 102 5.50 24.72 10.73
CA LYS A 102 6.35 25.56 11.59
C LYS A 102 7.58 26.05 10.83
N LYS A 103 7.94 27.34 10.96
CA LYS A 103 9.03 27.98 10.20
C LYS A 103 10.43 27.36 10.37
N ASP A 104 10.66 26.57 11.41
CA ASP A 104 11.96 25.93 11.70
C ASP A 104 12.15 24.57 11.01
N THR A 105 11.19 24.11 10.19
CA THR A 105 11.27 22.82 9.48
C THR A 105 11.93 22.90 8.11
N VAL A 106 12.23 24.09 7.58
CA VAL A 106 12.88 24.24 6.27
C VAL A 106 14.35 23.85 6.36
N GLN A 107 14.73 22.76 5.71
CA GLN A 107 16.12 22.31 5.61
C GLN A 107 16.92 23.16 4.61
N ARG A 108 16.30 23.49 3.47
CA ARG A 108 16.98 24.19 2.37
C ARG A 108 16.00 24.93 1.46
N ALA A 109 16.41 26.08 0.94
CA ALA A 109 15.73 26.75 -0.16
C ALA A 109 16.44 26.44 -1.49
N VAL A 110 15.68 26.02 -2.50
CA VAL A 110 16.18 25.64 -3.82
C VAL A 110 15.52 26.53 -4.86
N ARG A 111 16.33 27.16 -5.72
CA ARG A 111 15.81 28.02 -6.77
C ARG A 111 14.96 27.22 -7.76
N LEU A 112 13.78 27.75 -8.08
CA LEU A 112 12.94 27.28 -9.17
C LEU A 112 13.56 27.68 -10.52
N PRO A 113 13.76 26.74 -11.45
CA PRO A 113 14.21 27.08 -12.81
C PRO A 113 13.21 28.03 -13.48
N LYS A 114 13.72 29.06 -14.17
CA LYS A 114 12.87 30.09 -14.78
C LYS A 114 12.12 29.55 -15.97
N THR A 115 12.74 28.65 -16.73
CA THR A 115 12.16 28.08 -17.95
C THR A 115 12.15 26.56 -17.94
N MET A 116 11.29 25.98 -18.78
CA MET A 116 11.28 24.54 -19.05
C MET A 116 12.60 24.03 -19.63
N ASP A 117 13.30 24.85 -20.42
CA ASP A 117 14.60 24.48 -20.99
C ASP A 117 15.71 24.49 -19.93
N GLU A 118 15.69 25.44 -18.99
CA GLU A 118 16.60 25.45 -17.83
C GLU A 118 16.37 24.21 -16.95
N ALA A 119 15.11 23.86 -16.69
CA ALA A 119 14.76 22.66 -15.93
C ALA A 119 15.27 21.37 -16.62
N LYS A 120 15.07 21.23 -17.94
CA LYS A 120 15.57 20.10 -18.73
C LYS A 120 17.10 20.04 -18.73
N ASP A 121 17.77 21.17 -18.86
CA ASP A 121 19.24 21.25 -18.83
C ASP A 121 19.81 20.79 -17.47
N ILE A 122 19.20 21.21 -16.35
CA ILE A 122 19.58 20.78 -15.00
C ILE A 122 19.49 19.26 -14.88
N ILE A 123 18.35 18.67 -15.29
CA ILE A 123 18.14 17.21 -15.24
C ILE A 123 19.15 16.48 -16.13
N ASN A 124 19.34 16.95 -17.37
CA ASN A 124 20.26 16.32 -18.33
C ASN A 124 21.71 16.35 -17.82
N ARG A 125 22.18 17.48 -17.29
CA ARG A 125 23.54 17.59 -16.73
C ARG A 125 23.75 16.70 -15.52
N PHE A 126 22.74 16.57 -14.66
CA PHE A 126 22.78 15.67 -13.52
C PHE A 126 22.83 14.20 -13.97
N GLN A 127 21.95 13.79 -14.89
CA GLN A 127 21.93 12.43 -15.43
C GLN A 127 23.23 12.06 -16.16
N GLN A 128 23.81 12.97 -16.95
CA GLN A 128 25.12 12.76 -17.61
C GLN A 128 26.27 12.61 -16.61
N ALA A 129 26.09 13.01 -15.35
CA ALA A 129 27.09 12.78 -14.32
C ALA A 129 27.13 11.33 -13.83
N ALA A 130 26.10 10.51 -14.09
CA ALA A 130 26.12 9.08 -13.78
C ALA A 130 27.37 8.40 -14.39
N GLN A 131 28.00 7.50 -13.62
CA GLN A 131 29.25 6.86 -14.04
C GLN A 131 29.00 5.54 -14.80
N ASN A 132 27.96 4.80 -14.41
CA ASN A 132 27.59 3.49 -14.96
C ASN A 132 26.08 3.49 -15.23
N ASP A 133 25.60 2.58 -16.09
CA ASP A 133 24.17 2.26 -16.12
C ASP A 133 23.82 1.29 -14.98
N ASP A 134 22.59 1.33 -14.52
CA ASP A 134 22.04 0.59 -13.38
C ASP A 134 21.06 -0.50 -13.81
N LYS A 135 21.11 -0.88 -15.08
CA LYS A 135 20.17 -1.82 -15.71
C LYS A 135 20.16 -3.22 -15.10
N HIS A 136 21.19 -3.60 -14.35
CA HIS A 136 21.26 -4.88 -13.64
C HIS A 136 20.69 -4.81 -12.22
N VAL A 137 20.42 -3.62 -11.70
CA VAL A 137 19.71 -3.41 -10.43
C VAL A 137 18.23 -3.31 -10.74
N SER A 138 17.43 -4.22 -10.18
CA SER A 138 15.98 -4.17 -10.35
C SER A 138 15.40 -2.90 -9.73
N ASP A 139 14.49 -2.25 -10.46
CA ASP A 139 13.78 -1.05 -9.99
C ASP A 139 12.94 -1.34 -8.75
N ASN A 140 12.33 -2.53 -8.72
CA ASN A 140 11.51 -3.01 -7.62
C ASN A 140 11.96 -4.43 -7.21
N VAL A 141 11.66 -4.79 -5.97
CA VAL A 141 11.83 -6.14 -5.41
C VAL A 141 10.53 -6.71 -4.83
N CYS A 142 9.42 -5.95 -4.89
CA CYS A 142 8.12 -6.38 -4.38
C CYS A 142 7.54 -7.63 -5.10
N GLN A 143 8.01 -7.94 -6.31
CA GLN A 143 7.63 -9.13 -7.07
C GLN A 143 7.91 -10.43 -6.31
N HIS A 144 8.88 -10.45 -5.39
CA HIS A 144 9.24 -11.63 -4.59
C HIS A 144 8.15 -12.07 -3.61
N ALA A 145 7.17 -11.21 -3.35
CA ALA A 145 5.95 -11.57 -2.64
C ALA A 145 5.00 -12.45 -3.48
N LEU A 146 5.16 -12.45 -4.81
CA LEU A 146 4.36 -13.23 -5.76
C LEU A 146 5.11 -14.50 -6.20
N GLN A 147 4.63 -15.16 -7.26
CA GLN A 147 5.30 -16.33 -7.87
C GLN A 147 6.45 -15.92 -8.80
N ASP A 148 7.45 -15.24 -8.26
CA ASP A 148 8.66 -14.91 -9.01
C ASP A 148 9.57 -16.14 -9.14
N SER A 149 10.34 -16.14 -10.23
CA SER A 149 11.36 -17.15 -10.54
C SER A 149 12.68 -16.91 -9.81
N THR A 150 12.94 -15.67 -9.39
CA THR A 150 14.11 -15.26 -8.59
C THR A 150 13.69 -14.98 -7.14
N THR A 151 14.67 -14.62 -6.32
CA THR A 151 14.50 -14.28 -4.91
C THR A 151 15.20 -12.98 -4.57
N LEU A 152 14.93 -12.43 -3.38
CA LEU A 152 15.65 -11.26 -2.83
C LEU A 152 17.18 -11.45 -2.75
N PHE A 153 17.66 -12.70 -2.71
CA PHE A 153 19.08 -13.01 -2.67
C PHE A 153 19.75 -12.99 -4.05
N ASP A 154 18.96 -13.06 -5.12
CA ASP A 154 19.43 -12.93 -6.50
C ASP A 154 19.53 -11.46 -6.95
N GLU A 155 18.89 -10.55 -6.20
CA GLU A 155 18.88 -9.12 -6.48
C GLU A 155 20.27 -8.49 -6.36
N GLN A 156 20.66 -7.75 -7.39
CA GLN A 156 21.93 -7.04 -7.43
C GLN A 156 21.79 -5.64 -6.79
N TRP A 157 22.93 -5.10 -6.35
CA TRP A 157 23.05 -3.79 -5.73
C TRP A 157 24.42 -3.19 -5.98
N ASP A 158 24.47 -1.89 -6.26
CA ASP A 158 25.72 -1.18 -6.60
C ASP A 158 26.33 -0.37 -5.44
N GLY A 159 25.69 -0.35 -4.28
CA GLY A 159 26.17 0.30 -3.07
C GLY A 159 26.72 -0.69 -2.04
N THR A 160 26.94 -0.22 -0.81
CA THR A 160 27.26 -1.12 0.30
C THR A 160 26.01 -1.82 0.84
N GLU A 161 26.19 -2.91 1.61
CA GLU A 161 25.07 -3.59 2.28
C GLU A 161 24.30 -2.68 3.24
N GLU A 162 24.98 -1.73 3.88
CA GLU A 162 24.35 -0.73 4.75
C GLU A 162 23.45 0.21 3.95
N GLU A 163 23.86 0.60 2.75
CA GLU A 163 23.02 1.39 1.85
C GLU A 163 21.80 0.59 1.40
N GLU A 164 22.00 -0.68 1.00
CA GLU A 164 20.89 -1.53 0.57
C GLU A 164 19.85 -1.71 1.68
N LEU A 165 20.33 -2.00 2.90
CA LEU A 165 19.49 -2.15 4.09
C LEU A 165 18.65 -0.88 4.33
N SER A 166 19.27 0.29 4.19
CA SER A 166 18.59 1.58 4.37
C SER A 166 17.57 1.91 3.28
N CYS A 167 17.58 1.18 2.17
CA CYS A 167 16.67 1.40 1.03
C CYS A 167 15.42 0.52 1.08
N PHE A 168 15.33 -0.47 1.97
CA PHE A 168 14.12 -1.25 2.15
C PHE A 168 13.03 -0.42 2.83
N VAL A 169 11.85 -0.45 2.23
CA VAL A 169 10.67 0.30 2.67
C VAL A 169 9.43 -0.57 2.66
N SER A 170 8.43 -0.22 3.46
CA SER A 170 7.10 -0.82 3.43
C SER A 170 6.02 0.22 3.54
N GLU A 171 4.93 0.03 2.78
CA GLU A 171 3.75 0.86 2.86
C GLU A 171 2.46 0.01 2.71
N LEU A 172 1.37 0.51 3.30
CA LEU A 172 0.04 -0.05 3.10
C LEU A 172 -0.36 0.04 1.63
N CYS A 173 -1.06 -0.98 1.15
CA CYS A 173 -1.76 -0.92 -0.12
C CYS A 173 -3.17 -0.41 0.16
N TYR A 174 -3.46 0.82 -0.27
CA TYR A 174 -4.72 1.47 0.08
C TYR A 174 -5.90 0.81 -0.63
N ILE A 175 -6.75 0.12 0.13
CA ILE A 175 -7.94 -0.54 -0.37
C ILE A 175 -9.02 0.51 -0.64
N HIS A 176 -9.05 1.00 -1.88
CA HIS A 176 -10.08 1.95 -2.32
C HIS A 176 -11.29 1.27 -2.97
N SER A 177 -11.23 -0.04 -3.23
CA SER A 177 -12.29 -0.80 -3.87
C SER A 177 -13.59 -0.79 -3.06
N LYS A 178 -14.73 -0.74 -3.75
CA LYS A 178 -16.06 -1.00 -3.16
C LYS A 178 -16.69 -2.14 -3.96
N ILE A 179 -16.40 -3.35 -3.51
CA ILE A 179 -16.81 -4.59 -4.16
C ILE A 179 -17.36 -5.56 -3.12
N MET A 180 -18.44 -6.25 -3.48
CA MET A 180 -19.00 -7.37 -2.72
C MET A 180 -19.20 -8.54 -3.68
N ILE A 181 -18.72 -9.71 -3.27
CA ILE A 181 -18.89 -10.97 -4.01
C ILE A 181 -19.66 -11.91 -3.10
N VAL A 182 -20.78 -12.44 -3.59
CA VAL A 182 -21.69 -13.28 -2.81
C VAL A 182 -21.82 -14.65 -3.48
N ASP A 183 -21.52 -15.69 -2.72
CA ASP A 183 -21.67 -17.11 -3.08
C ASP A 183 -21.01 -17.52 -4.41
N ASP A 184 -19.95 -16.81 -4.84
CA ASP A 184 -19.37 -16.95 -6.19
C ASP A 184 -20.44 -16.89 -7.31
N ARG A 185 -21.50 -16.10 -7.11
CA ARG A 185 -22.63 -15.96 -8.06
C ARG A 185 -23.01 -14.53 -8.41
N ARG A 186 -22.81 -13.59 -7.48
CA ARG A 186 -23.18 -12.19 -7.66
C ARG A 186 -22.01 -11.29 -7.30
N VAL A 187 -21.81 -10.26 -8.10
CA VAL A 187 -20.86 -9.19 -7.79
C VAL A 187 -21.62 -7.88 -7.74
N ILE A 188 -21.39 -7.10 -6.69
CA ILE A 188 -21.76 -5.69 -6.64
C ILE A 188 -20.46 -4.89 -6.66
N CYS A 189 -20.33 -3.95 -7.57
CA CYS A 189 -19.18 -3.04 -7.61
C CYS A 189 -19.62 -1.62 -7.97
N GLY A 190 -18.93 -0.61 -7.44
CA GLY A 190 -19.32 0.77 -7.66
C GLY A 190 -18.48 1.77 -6.87
N SER A 191 -19.04 2.96 -6.68
CA SER A 191 -18.43 4.03 -5.89
C SER A 191 -18.86 4.04 -4.42
N ALA A 192 -20.02 3.44 -4.11
CA ALA A 192 -20.62 3.47 -2.78
C ALA A 192 -19.79 2.74 -1.72
N ASN A 193 -19.29 3.47 -0.73
CA ASN A 193 -18.65 2.89 0.45
C ASN A 193 -19.68 2.22 1.37
N ILE A 194 -19.22 1.34 2.27
CA ILE A 194 -20.05 0.83 3.37
C ILE A 194 -20.08 1.88 4.49
N ASN A 195 -20.84 2.96 4.28
CA ASN A 195 -21.11 4.01 5.27
C ASN A 195 -22.40 4.79 4.91
N ASP A 196 -22.94 5.53 5.87
CA ASP A 196 -24.18 6.33 5.70
C ASP A 196 -24.05 7.43 4.63
N ARG A 197 -22.83 7.95 4.40
CA ARG A 197 -22.57 8.96 3.37
C ARG A 197 -22.86 8.44 1.97
N SER A 198 -22.51 7.18 1.70
CA SER A 198 -22.74 6.53 0.41
C SER A 198 -24.09 5.78 0.35
N MET A 199 -24.57 5.25 1.49
CA MET A 199 -25.70 4.30 1.49
C MET A 199 -27.09 4.92 1.74
N ASN A 200 -27.19 6.11 2.33
CA ASN A 200 -28.50 6.71 2.66
C ASN A 200 -29.24 7.29 1.44
N GLY A 201 -28.51 7.64 0.37
CA GLY A 201 -29.07 8.16 -0.87
C GLY A 201 -29.46 9.64 -0.87
N ASP A 202 -29.45 10.32 0.29
CA ASP A 202 -29.66 11.77 0.45
C ASP A 202 -28.37 12.54 0.81
N HIS A 203 -27.22 11.87 0.73
CA HIS A 203 -25.88 12.41 0.96
C HIS A 203 -25.08 12.50 -0.36
N ASP A 204 -24.03 11.70 -0.53
CA ASP A 204 -23.24 11.68 -1.76
C ASP A 204 -24.01 10.96 -2.88
N SER A 205 -23.83 11.41 -4.12
CA SER A 205 -24.35 10.71 -5.30
C SER A 205 -23.44 9.53 -5.65
N GLU A 206 -23.98 8.32 -5.66
CA GLU A 206 -23.24 7.08 -5.91
C GLU A 206 -23.79 6.30 -7.11
N ILE A 207 -22.94 5.45 -7.69
CA ILE A 207 -23.35 4.48 -8.72
C ILE A 207 -22.82 3.09 -8.37
N ALA A 208 -23.62 2.07 -8.62
CA ALA A 208 -23.23 0.68 -8.47
C ALA A 208 -23.84 -0.19 -9.58
N LEU A 209 -23.14 -1.26 -9.91
CA LEU A 209 -23.56 -2.30 -10.84
C LEU A 209 -23.74 -3.61 -10.07
N VAL A 210 -24.82 -4.32 -10.39
CA VAL A 210 -25.02 -5.72 -9.97
C VAL A 210 -24.77 -6.60 -11.18
N ILE A 211 -23.82 -7.52 -11.06
CA ILE A 211 -23.40 -8.43 -12.12
C ILE A 211 -23.87 -9.83 -11.74
N GLU A 212 -24.77 -10.37 -12.56
CA GLU A 212 -25.27 -11.73 -12.50
C GLU A 212 -24.99 -12.40 -13.84
N ASP A 213 -23.92 -13.19 -13.89
CA ASP A 213 -23.53 -13.90 -15.09
C ASP A 213 -24.19 -15.29 -15.13
N SER A 214 -24.75 -15.63 -16.29
CA SER A 214 -25.46 -16.88 -16.55
C SER A 214 -24.54 -18.05 -16.88
N ASP A 215 -23.30 -17.77 -17.28
CA ASP A 215 -22.32 -18.82 -17.59
C ASP A 215 -21.81 -19.43 -16.29
N MET A 216 -22.02 -20.73 -16.13
CA MET A 216 -21.72 -21.44 -14.89
C MET A 216 -20.54 -22.40 -15.05
N VAL A 217 -19.75 -22.54 -13.99
CA VAL A 217 -18.63 -23.48 -13.89
C VAL A 217 -18.76 -24.36 -12.64
N GLU A 218 -18.30 -25.62 -12.71
CA GLU A 218 -18.23 -26.50 -11.55
C GLU A 218 -17.11 -26.03 -10.61
N SER A 219 -17.45 -25.84 -9.34
CA SER A 219 -16.62 -25.37 -8.23
C SER A 219 -16.85 -26.27 -7.01
N MET A 220 -16.21 -25.93 -5.89
CA MET A 220 -16.46 -26.51 -4.58
C MET A 220 -16.95 -25.43 -3.61
N MET A 221 -17.75 -25.84 -2.62
CA MET A 221 -18.22 -25.03 -1.51
C MET A 221 -18.47 -25.96 -0.33
N ASP A 222 -17.70 -25.82 0.76
CA ASP A 222 -17.81 -26.68 1.94
C ASP A 222 -17.70 -28.18 1.58
N GLY A 223 -16.69 -28.52 0.78
CA GLY A 223 -16.39 -29.89 0.34
C GLY A 223 -17.42 -30.50 -0.63
N LYS A 224 -18.41 -29.73 -1.08
CA LYS A 224 -19.47 -30.18 -1.99
C LYS A 224 -19.34 -29.52 -3.35
N LYS A 225 -19.68 -30.27 -4.40
CA LYS A 225 -19.81 -29.72 -5.76
C LYS A 225 -20.81 -28.58 -5.77
N TYR A 226 -20.41 -27.45 -6.33
CA TYR A 226 -21.19 -26.23 -6.38
C TYR A 226 -21.07 -25.59 -7.76
N MET A 227 -22.21 -25.18 -8.35
CA MET A 227 -22.16 -24.40 -9.59
C MET A 227 -21.97 -22.93 -9.25
N ALA A 228 -20.87 -22.35 -9.70
CA ALA A 228 -20.53 -20.93 -9.54
C ALA A 228 -20.71 -20.16 -10.85
N SER A 229 -20.92 -18.85 -10.77
CA SER A 229 -20.84 -17.96 -11.94
C SER A 229 -19.39 -17.83 -12.38
N THR A 230 -19.16 -17.88 -13.70
CA THR A 230 -17.83 -17.75 -14.29
C THR A 230 -17.22 -16.38 -13.95
N TYR A 231 -17.98 -15.30 -14.09
CA TYR A 231 -17.50 -13.95 -13.75
C TYR A 231 -17.15 -13.82 -12.26
N ALA A 232 -18.09 -14.17 -11.37
CA ALA A 232 -17.88 -13.98 -9.93
C ALA A 232 -16.71 -14.83 -9.41
N THR A 233 -16.61 -16.09 -9.85
CA THR A 233 -15.56 -16.99 -9.39
C THR A 233 -14.18 -16.57 -9.90
N THR A 234 -14.04 -16.19 -11.18
CA THR A 234 -12.72 -15.78 -11.71
C THR A 234 -12.23 -14.49 -11.05
N LEU A 235 -13.12 -13.52 -10.81
CA LEU A 235 -12.78 -12.30 -10.08
C LEU A 235 -12.32 -12.59 -8.66
N ARG A 236 -13.11 -13.34 -7.89
CA ARG A 236 -12.84 -13.67 -6.49
C ARG A 236 -11.58 -14.50 -6.33
N ARG A 237 -11.36 -15.52 -7.19
CA ARG A 237 -10.14 -16.33 -7.18
C ARG A 237 -8.90 -15.52 -7.55
N THR A 238 -9.00 -14.62 -8.53
CA THR A 238 -7.87 -13.76 -8.92
C THR A 238 -7.47 -12.84 -7.77
N LEU A 239 -8.43 -12.15 -7.14
CA LEU A 239 -8.16 -11.26 -6.00
C LEU A 239 -7.54 -12.04 -4.82
N MET A 240 -8.08 -13.21 -4.49
CA MET A 240 -7.52 -14.02 -3.40
C MET A 240 -6.09 -14.49 -3.72
N ARG A 241 -5.83 -14.95 -4.94
CA ARG A 241 -4.49 -15.36 -5.38
C ARG A 241 -3.50 -14.19 -5.35
N GLU A 242 -3.91 -13.00 -5.78
CA GLU A 242 -3.10 -11.80 -5.67
C GLU A 242 -2.72 -11.52 -4.21
N HIS A 243 -3.72 -11.50 -3.32
CA HIS A 243 -3.54 -11.13 -1.92
C HIS A 243 -2.66 -12.12 -1.15
N ILE A 244 -2.61 -13.40 -1.53
CA ILE A 244 -1.77 -14.42 -0.86
C ILE A 244 -0.56 -14.89 -1.69
N GLY A 245 -0.27 -14.24 -2.82
CA GLY A 245 0.97 -14.45 -3.58
C GLY A 245 0.98 -15.67 -4.50
N LEU A 246 -0.17 -16.07 -5.02
CA LEU A 246 -0.38 -17.19 -5.95
C LEU A 246 -0.58 -16.75 -7.41
N LEU A 247 -0.24 -15.50 -7.72
CA LEU A 247 -0.16 -15.01 -9.09
C LEU A 247 1.31 -14.82 -9.48
N PRO A 248 1.65 -14.92 -10.78
CA PRO A 248 2.94 -14.46 -11.26
C PRO A 248 3.06 -12.93 -11.13
N PRO A 249 4.28 -12.40 -10.99
CA PRO A 249 4.55 -10.96 -11.09
C PRO A 249 3.93 -10.34 -12.33
N GLN A 250 3.35 -9.15 -12.19
CA GLN A 250 2.81 -8.38 -13.30
C GLN A 250 3.86 -7.33 -13.72
N PRO A 251 4.63 -7.57 -14.79
CA PRO A 251 5.64 -6.62 -15.22
C PRO A 251 5.00 -5.34 -15.76
N ALA A 252 5.83 -4.29 -15.91
CA ALA A 252 5.44 -3.09 -16.62
C ALA A 252 4.93 -3.42 -18.03
N PHE A 253 4.07 -2.55 -18.56
CA PHE A 253 3.43 -2.77 -19.86
C PHE A 253 4.46 -2.99 -20.98
N ASP A 254 4.32 -4.10 -21.71
CA ASP A 254 5.15 -4.43 -22.88
C ASP A 254 4.26 -4.57 -24.12
N GLU A 255 4.42 -3.66 -25.09
CA GLU A 255 3.68 -3.64 -26.36
C GLU A 255 3.80 -4.94 -27.18
N LYS A 256 4.81 -5.80 -26.93
CA LYS A 256 4.96 -7.08 -27.61
C LYS A 256 3.95 -8.12 -27.16
N ASP A 257 3.66 -8.14 -25.86
CA ASP A 257 2.87 -9.18 -25.20
C ASP A 257 1.55 -8.63 -24.63
N GLN A 258 1.35 -7.32 -24.65
CA GLN A 258 0.17 -6.61 -24.16
C GLN A 258 -0.36 -5.62 -25.21
N PRO A 259 -1.69 -5.36 -25.27
CA PRO A 259 -2.74 -5.86 -24.37
C PRO A 259 -3.08 -7.34 -24.57
N THR A 260 -3.38 -8.03 -23.47
CA THR A 260 -3.95 -9.38 -23.52
C THR A 260 -5.46 -9.32 -23.78
N ALA A 261 -6.11 -10.45 -24.11
CA ALA A 261 -7.56 -10.50 -24.27
C ALA A 261 -8.32 -9.99 -23.03
N SER A 262 -7.78 -10.23 -21.83
CA SER A 262 -8.33 -9.78 -20.55
C SER A 262 -8.20 -8.26 -20.32
N MET A 263 -7.38 -7.55 -21.10
CA MET A 263 -7.22 -6.09 -21.03
C MET A 263 -8.16 -5.34 -21.98
N HIS A 264 -8.97 -6.06 -22.76
CA HIS A 264 -9.94 -5.47 -23.67
C HIS A 264 -11.35 -5.50 -23.08
N PRO A 265 -12.22 -4.55 -23.47
CA PRO A 265 -13.63 -4.63 -23.16
C PRO A 265 -14.28 -5.84 -23.85
N ALA A 266 -15.48 -6.19 -23.39
CA ALA A 266 -16.34 -7.15 -24.08
C ALA A 266 -16.44 -6.83 -25.60
N PRO A 267 -16.52 -7.85 -26.48
CA PRO A 267 -16.87 -9.24 -26.19
C PRO A 267 -15.66 -10.20 -26.12
N LEU A 268 -14.42 -9.70 -26.03
CA LEU A 268 -13.26 -10.60 -25.93
C LEU A 268 -13.32 -11.40 -24.62
N PRO A 269 -13.14 -12.74 -24.66
CA PRO A 269 -13.28 -13.56 -23.48
C PRO A 269 -12.11 -13.32 -22.52
N HIS A 270 -12.41 -13.29 -21.22
CA HIS A 270 -11.41 -13.27 -20.17
C HIS A 270 -10.63 -14.61 -20.16
N MET A 271 -9.31 -14.52 -20.14
CA MET A 271 -8.42 -15.68 -20.07
C MET A 271 -8.17 -16.04 -18.60
N TYR A 272 -8.45 -17.29 -18.23
CA TYR A 272 -8.28 -17.81 -16.87
C TYR A 272 -7.77 -19.26 -16.87
N ASP A 273 -6.90 -19.61 -15.93
CA ASP A 273 -6.20 -20.88 -15.80
C ASP A 273 -6.92 -21.88 -14.87
N PHE A 274 -8.20 -22.17 -15.15
CA PHE A 274 -8.99 -23.10 -14.34
C PHE A 274 -8.28 -24.46 -14.16
N GLY A 275 -8.24 -24.92 -12.91
CA GLY A 275 -7.65 -26.21 -12.52
C GLY A 275 -6.15 -26.17 -12.24
N SER A 276 -5.49 -25.02 -12.32
CA SER A 276 -4.12 -24.88 -11.80
C SER A 276 -4.06 -25.14 -10.29
N ALA A 277 -2.87 -25.43 -9.76
CA ALA A 277 -2.72 -25.69 -8.33
C ALA A 277 -3.10 -24.44 -7.51
N GLU A 278 -2.76 -23.27 -8.01
CA GLU A 278 -3.05 -21.96 -7.46
C GLU A 278 -4.55 -21.63 -7.51
N ASP A 279 -5.24 -21.97 -8.61
CA ASP A 279 -6.71 -21.88 -8.73
C ASP A 279 -7.40 -22.78 -7.70
N LYS A 280 -6.96 -24.04 -7.58
CA LYS A 280 -7.52 -25.00 -6.64
C LYS A 280 -7.29 -24.64 -5.18
N ALA A 281 -6.16 -24.00 -4.85
CA ALA A 281 -5.87 -23.54 -3.50
C ALA A 281 -6.86 -22.50 -2.97
N VAL A 282 -7.56 -21.78 -3.86
CA VAL A 282 -8.59 -20.79 -3.50
C VAL A 282 -9.97 -21.17 -4.00
N GLU A 283 -10.19 -22.40 -4.47
CA GLU A 283 -11.47 -22.82 -5.03
C GLU A 283 -12.57 -22.87 -3.96
N ASP A 284 -12.33 -23.55 -2.84
CA ASP A 284 -13.27 -23.73 -1.73
C ASP A 284 -12.92 -22.86 -0.54
N VAL A 285 -13.54 -21.68 -0.46
CA VAL A 285 -13.25 -20.67 0.58
C VAL A 285 -13.81 -21.04 1.95
N LEU A 286 -14.55 -22.15 2.07
CA LEU A 286 -15.09 -22.67 3.33
C LEU A 286 -14.33 -23.90 3.83
N SER A 287 -13.29 -24.34 3.10
CA SER A 287 -12.46 -25.46 3.52
C SER A 287 -11.50 -25.09 4.65
N ASP A 288 -11.14 -26.07 5.48
CA ASP A 288 -10.11 -25.92 6.51
C ASP A 288 -8.76 -25.58 5.87
N GLU A 289 -8.45 -26.19 4.72
CA GLU A 289 -7.21 -25.93 3.97
C GLU A 289 -7.10 -24.47 3.50
N PHE A 290 -8.19 -23.90 2.97
CA PHE A 290 -8.21 -22.48 2.60
C PHE A 290 -8.10 -21.58 3.83
N THR A 291 -8.80 -21.93 4.91
CA THR A 291 -8.78 -21.16 6.17
C THR A 291 -7.36 -21.07 6.73
N ASP A 292 -6.65 -22.20 6.79
CA ASP A 292 -5.26 -22.27 7.23
C ASP A 292 -4.32 -21.48 6.30
N LEU A 293 -4.53 -21.59 4.99
CA LEU A 293 -3.74 -20.85 4.00
C LEU A 293 -3.92 -19.33 4.14
N TRP A 294 -5.18 -18.86 4.19
CA TRP A 294 -5.51 -17.44 4.25
C TRP A 294 -5.05 -16.81 5.57
N ILE A 295 -5.45 -17.42 6.71
CA ILE A 295 -5.09 -16.91 8.03
C ILE A 295 -3.59 -17.05 8.29
N GLY A 296 -3.01 -18.19 7.94
CA GLY A 296 -1.58 -18.45 8.11
C GLY A 296 -0.70 -17.53 7.27
N THR A 297 -1.15 -17.13 6.07
CA THR A 297 -0.44 -16.13 5.25
C THR A 297 -0.52 -14.75 5.86
N GLY A 298 -1.72 -14.28 6.21
CA GLY A 298 -1.88 -12.95 6.82
C GLY A 298 -1.07 -12.78 8.11
N ARG A 299 -1.09 -13.77 9.01
CA ARG A 299 -0.30 -13.75 10.26
C ARG A 299 1.21 -13.73 10.01
N ARG A 300 1.72 -14.61 9.15
CA ARG A 300 3.16 -14.65 8.82
C ARG A 300 3.63 -13.34 8.19
N ASN A 301 2.82 -12.77 7.30
CA ASN A 301 3.12 -11.48 6.68
C ASN A 301 3.17 -10.38 7.74
N ARG A 302 2.17 -10.29 8.63
CA ARG A 302 2.18 -9.29 9.72
C ARG A 302 3.41 -9.42 10.61
N GLU A 303 3.75 -10.63 11.05
CA GLU A 303 4.93 -10.88 11.89
C GLU A 303 6.23 -10.42 11.20
N ALA A 304 6.38 -10.70 9.91
CA ALA A 304 7.54 -10.25 9.13
C ALA A 304 7.59 -8.71 9.01
N PHE A 305 6.47 -8.07 8.69
CA PHE A 305 6.39 -6.61 8.61
C PHE A 305 6.65 -5.96 9.98
N GLU A 306 6.10 -6.50 11.06
CA GLU A 306 6.35 -6.02 12.43
C GLU A 306 7.81 -6.12 12.81
N LYS A 307 8.47 -7.24 12.50
CA LYS A 307 9.88 -7.44 12.82
C LYS A 307 10.80 -6.46 12.09
N VAL A 308 10.53 -6.17 10.82
CA VAL A 308 11.41 -5.31 9.99
C VAL A 308 11.05 -3.83 10.12
N PHE A 309 9.75 -3.50 10.07
CA PHE A 309 9.26 -2.14 9.88
C PHE A 309 8.34 -1.62 10.99
N LYS A 310 7.99 -2.44 12.00
CA LYS A 310 7.02 -2.12 13.08
C LYS A 310 5.91 -1.14 12.64
N PRO A 311 5.08 -1.50 11.65
CA PRO A 311 4.09 -0.59 11.11
C PRO A 311 2.99 -0.33 12.16
N VAL A 312 2.26 0.77 11.94
CA VAL A 312 0.97 1.05 12.58
C VAL A 312 -0.15 0.91 11.53
N PRO A 313 -1.38 0.54 11.91
CA PRO A 313 -1.87 0.21 13.26
C PRO A 313 -1.31 -1.12 13.80
N ASN A 314 -1.39 -1.34 15.12
CA ASN A 314 -0.94 -2.57 15.80
C ASN A 314 -1.80 -2.86 17.05
N ASP A 315 -2.09 -4.13 17.34
CA ASP A 315 -2.93 -4.51 18.48
C ASP A 315 -2.25 -4.30 19.84
N ASP A 316 -0.93 -4.22 19.93
CA ASP A 316 -0.23 -3.90 21.18
C ASP A 316 -0.43 -2.44 21.60
N ILE A 317 -0.97 -1.59 20.72
CA ILE A 317 -1.23 -0.19 20.99
C ILE A 317 -2.70 -0.01 21.40
N LYS A 318 -2.99 0.12 22.70
CA LYS A 318 -4.37 0.33 23.20
C LYS A 318 -4.68 1.80 23.48
N ASN A 319 -3.67 2.60 23.78
CA ASN A 319 -3.81 4.01 24.11
C ASN A 319 -2.58 4.84 23.63
N TRP A 320 -2.57 6.14 23.93
CA TRP A 320 -1.50 7.06 23.52
C TRP A 320 -0.15 6.81 24.21
N GLU A 321 -0.14 6.22 25.41
CA GLU A 321 1.09 5.83 26.09
C GLU A 321 1.74 4.67 25.36
N ASP A 322 0.95 3.63 25.02
CA ASP A 322 1.42 2.50 24.22
C ASP A 322 1.91 2.95 22.84
N TYR A 323 1.19 3.88 22.20
CA TYR A 323 1.57 4.42 20.88
C TYR A 323 2.95 5.08 20.94
N LYS A 324 3.19 5.91 21.96
CA LYS A 324 4.50 6.56 22.16
C LYS A 324 5.59 5.54 22.43
N GLU A 325 5.32 4.52 23.24
CA GLU A 325 6.29 3.46 23.53
C GLU A 325 6.65 2.66 22.28
N TYR A 326 5.63 2.26 21.51
CA TYR A 326 5.77 1.48 20.29
C TYR A 326 6.59 2.23 19.23
N LEU A 327 6.46 3.56 19.15
CA LEU A 327 7.19 4.39 18.20
C LEU A 327 8.59 4.83 18.63
N LYS A 328 9.02 4.59 19.88
CA LYS A 328 10.39 4.95 20.32
C LYS A 328 11.49 4.42 19.39
N PRO A 329 11.41 3.18 18.86
CA PRO A 329 12.41 2.67 17.93
C PRO A 329 12.46 3.44 16.60
N HIS A 330 11.39 4.13 16.21
CA HIS A 330 11.31 4.90 14.97
C HIS A 330 12.05 6.25 15.03
N ILE A 331 12.53 6.68 16.20
CA ILE A 331 13.21 7.96 16.36
C ILE A 331 14.44 8.02 15.43
N GLY A 332 14.45 8.99 14.51
CA GLY A 332 15.53 9.14 13.54
C GLY A 332 15.54 8.06 12.45
N VAL A 333 14.41 7.41 12.21
CA VAL A 333 14.15 6.50 11.09
C VAL A 333 12.94 7.00 10.33
N SER A 334 13.12 7.25 9.03
CA SER A 334 12.03 7.66 8.14
C SER A 334 10.89 6.63 8.16
N SER A 335 9.65 7.12 8.03
CA SER A 335 8.46 6.25 7.98
C SER A 335 8.63 5.13 6.95
N GLY A 336 8.19 3.92 7.33
CA GLY A 336 8.21 2.75 6.46
C GLY A 336 9.59 2.11 6.23
N HIS A 337 10.68 2.69 6.72
CA HIS A 337 12.02 2.12 6.56
C HIS A 337 12.32 1.07 7.64
N VAL A 338 13.38 0.28 7.43
CA VAL A 338 13.86 -0.69 8.42
C VAL A 338 14.20 0.02 9.73
N ILE A 339 13.53 -0.41 10.81
CA ILE A 339 13.63 0.26 12.12
C ILE A 339 14.78 -0.30 12.94
N ASP A 340 14.90 -1.63 12.96
CA ASP A 340 15.94 -2.29 13.74
C ASP A 340 17.25 -2.28 12.98
N LYS A 341 18.06 -1.23 13.22
CA LYS A 341 19.41 -1.07 12.65
C LYS A 341 20.40 -2.14 13.12
N THR A 342 20.03 -3.02 14.06
CA THR A 342 20.88 -4.16 14.46
C THR A 342 20.69 -5.37 13.54
N LEU A 343 19.60 -5.40 12.75
CA LEU A 343 19.40 -6.44 11.75
C LEU A 343 20.42 -6.28 10.62
N THR A 344 21.03 -7.40 10.24
CA THR A 344 21.85 -7.48 9.03
C THR A 344 20.98 -7.49 7.78
N LEU A 345 21.55 -7.09 6.65
CA LEU A 345 20.89 -7.19 5.34
C LEU A 345 20.37 -8.61 5.07
N GLN A 346 21.17 -9.63 5.40
CA GLN A 346 20.77 -11.02 5.28
C GLN A 346 19.50 -11.33 6.10
N GLN A 347 19.46 -10.94 7.37
CA GLN A 347 18.28 -11.17 8.23
C GLN A 347 17.04 -10.45 7.71
N VAL A 348 17.17 -9.23 7.17
CA VAL A 348 16.04 -8.53 6.55
C VAL A 348 15.55 -9.29 5.31
N LYS A 349 16.44 -9.71 4.40
CA LYS A 349 16.05 -10.51 3.23
C LYS A 349 15.40 -11.84 3.62
N GLU A 350 15.90 -12.51 4.67
CA GLU A 350 15.31 -13.74 5.21
C GLU A 350 13.88 -13.53 5.75
N GLU A 351 13.63 -12.42 6.47
CA GLU A 351 12.30 -12.10 6.97
C GLU A 351 11.35 -11.69 5.84
N LEU A 352 11.77 -10.82 4.92
CA LEU A 352 10.95 -10.37 3.80
C LEU A 352 10.61 -11.50 2.82
N SER A 353 11.50 -12.50 2.68
CA SER A 353 11.25 -13.69 1.85
C SER A 353 10.10 -14.56 2.37
N LYS A 354 9.70 -14.41 3.64
CA LYS A 354 8.54 -15.11 4.22
C LYS A 354 7.21 -14.53 3.76
N ILE A 355 7.21 -13.27 3.30
CA ILE A 355 6.01 -12.55 2.88
C ILE A 355 5.50 -13.15 1.57
N LYS A 356 4.20 -13.46 1.53
CA LYS A 356 3.52 -13.93 0.33
C LYS A 356 2.24 -13.14 0.08
N GLY A 357 2.15 -12.55 -1.10
CA GLY A 357 1.15 -11.57 -1.48
C GLY A 357 1.24 -10.32 -0.62
N HIS A 358 0.07 -9.76 -0.30
CA HIS A 358 -0.07 -8.48 0.40
C HIS A 358 -0.94 -8.58 1.65
N LEU A 359 -1.61 -9.72 1.86
CA LEU A 359 -2.56 -9.91 2.96
C LEU A 359 -1.88 -9.80 4.32
N VAL A 360 -2.46 -9.01 5.23
CA VAL A 360 -2.11 -8.96 6.65
C VAL A 360 -3.40 -8.94 7.49
N ASP A 361 -3.40 -9.59 8.63
CA ASP A 361 -4.52 -9.53 9.58
C ASP A 361 -4.70 -8.09 10.10
N MET A 362 -5.94 -7.61 10.10
CA MET A 362 -6.24 -6.26 10.59
C MET A 362 -6.16 -6.23 12.12
N PRO A 363 -5.38 -5.30 12.72
CA PRO A 363 -5.32 -5.14 14.18
C PRO A 363 -6.61 -4.54 14.75
N ILE A 364 -7.59 -5.39 15.10
CA ILE A 364 -8.94 -4.96 15.46
C ILE A 364 -9.01 -4.17 16.79
N THR A 365 -8.07 -4.38 17.70
CA THR A 365 -8.02 -3.74 19.03
C THR A 365 -7.10 -2.53 19.11
N PHE A 366 -6.57 -2.06 17.97
CA PHE A 366 -5.81 -0.82 17.92
C PHE A 366 -6.58 0.34 18.57
N CYS A 367 -5.90 1.02 19.48
CA CYS A 367 -6.38 2.17 20.25
C CYS A 367 -7.72 1.93 21.00
N ILE A 368 -8.05 0.70 21.39
CA ILE A 368 -9.36 0.35 21.98
C ILE A 368 -9.72 1.11 23.26
N ASP A 369 -8.73 1.60 24.02
CA ASP A 369 -8.95 2.30 25.28
C ASP A 369 -9.09 3.83 25.11
N LEU A 370 -8.96 4.35 23.88
CA LEU A 370 -9.14 5.77 23.61
C LEU A 370 -10.62 6.14 23.59
N LYS A 371 -11.10 6.64 24.74
CA LYS A 371 -12.50 7.04 24.94
C LYS A 371 -13.05 8.00 23.89
N TRP A 372 -12.24 8.93 23.39
CA TRP A 372 -12.68 9.91 22.39
C TRP A 372 -13.09 9.27 21.05
N MET A 373 -12.68 8.02 20.76
CA MET A 373 -13.17 7.30 19.57
C MET A 373 -14.58 6.74 19.71
N THR A 374 -15.11 6.71 20.94
CA THR A 374 -16.46 6.21 21.26
C THR A 374 -17.33 7.26 21.95
N GLU A 375 -16.74 8.35 22.46
CA GLU A 375 -17.39 9.41 23.23
C GLU A 375 -17.14 10.78 22.56
N GLY A 376 -18.16 11.65 22.51
CA GLY A 376 -18.03 13.03 22.00
C GLY A 376 -18.93 13.35 20.80
N ASP A 377 -18.85 14.59 20.30
CA ASP A 377 -19.52 15.02 19.07
C ASP A 377 -18.67 14.62 17.85
N TRP A 378 -18.74 13.34 17.50
CA TRP A 378 -18.00 12.74 16.39
C TRP A 378 -18.51 13.13 15.00
N LEU A 379 -19.66 13.81 14.92
CA LEU A 379 -20.14 14.47 13.69
C LEU A 379 -19.49 15.85 13.50
N SER A 380 -18.77 16.35 14.51
CA SER A 380 -18.02 17.59 14.38
C SER A 380 -16.90 17.42 13.35
N VAL A 381 -16.78 18.42 12.48
CA VAL A 381 -15.71 18.48 11.49
C VAL A 381 -14.38 18.55 12.23
N ASN A 382 -13.53 17.55 12.01
CA ASN A 382 -12.16 17.58 12.51
C ASN A 382 -11.41 18.75 11.85
N GLN A 383 -11.18 19.81 12.62
CA GLN A 383 -10.58 21.05 12.13
C GLN A 383 -9.15 20.84 11.58
N TYR A 384 -8.43 19.83 12.07
CA TYR A 384 -7.09 19.50 11.56
C TYR A 384 -7.16 18.87 10.16
N THR A 385 -8.15 18.00 9.90
CA THR A 385 -8.34 17.41 8.57
C THR A 385 -8.97 18.38 7.57
N LEU A 386 -9.69 19.40 8.02
CA LEU A 386 -10.29 20.41 7.13
C LEU A 386 -9.21 21.12 6.29
N ALA A 387 -8.03 21.34 6.85
CA ALA A 387 -6.90 21.96 6.15
C ALA A 387 -6.35 21.11 4.98
N LEU A 388 -6.69 19.81 4.90
CA LEU A 388 -6.31 18.94 3.79
C LEU A 388 -7.34 18.94 2.64
N TYR A 389 -8.55 19.45 2.89
CA TYR A 389 -9.67 19.40 1.93
C TYR A 389 -10.10 20.79 1.42
N VAL A 390 -9.44 21.88 1.84
CA VAL A 390 -9.75 23.27 1.45
C VAL A 390 -8.61 23.86 0.66
#